data_AF-C5DTR8-F1
#
_entry.id   AF-C5DTR8-F1
#
_cell.length_a   1.000
_cell.length_b   1.000
_cell.length_c   1.000
_cell.angle_alpha   90.00
_cell.angle_beta   90.00
_cell.angle_gamma   90.00
#
_symmetry.space_group_name_H-M   'P 1'
#
loop_
_entity.id
_entity.type
_entity.pdbx_description
1 polymer ?
#
loop_
_entity_poly.entity_id
_entity_poly.type
_entity_poly.pdbx_seq_one_letter_code
_entity_poly.pdbx_strand_id
1 'polypeptide(L)'
;MSKIRIAVEGCCHGELNQIFKRVSELHKQEPLDLLLILGDFQSIRSKDDLVSLSVPSKYQRMGDFHQYYNDDEFKPPCMTIFIGGNHESMRHLMLLPHGGFVAPNIYYMGYSNVIWYRGTRIAGLSGIWKHWDYERQRPSWQELENGNQWSRKVKELYHIRNDDVKPLFQLQKPIHIVMSHDWPNGVAYHGDLQRLIQNKPFFKKDLQSRQLGSPVSWNLLRQLKPNWWLSAHLHVRYEALIKHGKRNNDELELDLSEDEEIPQETHFLALDKCLPRRKWLEVIEVDADESHESWHNPNTIFMDPEFVSYLFHAKDKSEISDYSLPPYTTGIQRKETEQTSLFVQKFLSV
;
A
#
# COMPACT_ATOMS: atom_id res chain seq x y z
N MET A 1 -7.13 20.28 15.56
CA MET A 1 -7.08 18.82 15.35
C MET A 1 -5.67 18.38 15.66
N SER A 2 -5.52 17.32 16.43
CA SER A 2 -4.22 16.69 16.63
C SER A 2 -3.70 16.12 15.31
N LYS A 3 -2.38 16.09 15.14
CA LYS A 3 -1.73 15.55 13.95
C LYS A 3 -0.85 14.38 14.33
N ILE A 4 -0.77 13.40 13.44
CA ILE A 4 0.22 12.32 13.53
C ILE A 4 1.36 12.55 12.55
N ARG A 5 2.55 12.14 12.95
CA ARG A 5 3.79 12.34 12.21
C ARG A 5 4.21 11.04 11.53
N ILE A 6 4.10 11.01 10.20
CA ILE A 6 4.25 9.80 9.40
C ILE A 6 5.47 9.92 8.51
N ALA A 7 6.39 8.97 8.62
CA ALA A 7 7.44 8.80 7.62
C ALA A 7 6.90 7.97 6.45
N VAL A 8 7.09 8.43 5.22
CA VAL A 8 6.68 7.78 3.99
C VAL A 8 7.91 7.41 3.20
N GLU A 9 8.03 6.15 2.81
CA GLU A 9 9.13 5.58 2.03
C GLU A 9 8.62 5.09 0.67
N GLY A 10 9.42 5.29 -0.39
CA GLY A 10 9.08 4.88 -1.75
C GLY A 10 9.23 3.37 -1.99
N CYS A 11 10.26 2.98 -2.76
CA CYS A 11 10.55 1.57 -3.04
C CYS A 11 11.71 1.07 -2.18
N CYS A 12 11.43 0.06 -1.35
CA CYS A 12 12.40 -0.46 -0.40
C CYS A 12 13.54 -1.27 -1.04
N HIS A 13 13.22 -2.15 -1.99
CA HIS A 13 14.15 -3.09 -2.64
C HIS A 13 15.03 -3.92 -1.67
N GLY A 14 14.48 -4.27 -0.50
CA GLY A 14 15.14 -5.05 0.53
C GLY A 14 16.21 -4.32 1.34
N GLU A 15 16.32 -2.98 1.24
CA GLU A 15 17.27 -2.13 2.00
C GLU A 15 16.72 -1.70 3.38
N LEU A 16 16.06 -2.61 4.10
CA LEU A 16 15.37 -2.30 5.36
C LEU A 16 16.32 -1.75 6.43
N ASN A 17 17.56 -2.26 6.50
CA ASN A 17 18.53 -1.77 7.49
C ASN A 17 18.87 -0.30 7.28
N GLN A 18 19.00 0.14 6.02
CA GLN A 18 19.25 1.54 5.69
C GLN A 18 18.03 2.41 6.01
N ILE A 19 16.83 1.94 5.64
CA ILE A 19 15.57 2.66 5.88
C ILE A 19 15.34 2.84 7.37
N PHE A 20 15.35 1.74 8.15
CA PHE A 20 15.08 1.80 9.58
C PHE A 20 16.16 2.52 10.37
N LYS A 21 17.43 2.49 9.93
CA LYS A 21 18.47 3.36 10.50
C LYS A 21 18.07 4.83 10.35
N ARG A 22 17.68 5.27 9.15
CA ARG A 22 17.28 6.65 8.90
C ARG A 22 16.02 7.05 9.66
N VAL A 23 15.03 6.16 9.73
CA VAL A 23 13.79 6.37 10.48
C VAL A 23 14.09 6.45 11.98
N SER A 24 15.01 5.64 12.51
CA SER A 24 15.45 5.72 13.91
C SER A 24 16.14 7.06 14.22
N GLU A 25 16.96 7.58 13.31
CA GLU A 25 17.57 8.91 13.45
C GLU A 25 16.51 10.02 13.50
N LEU A 26 15.50 9.98 12.63
CA LEU A 26 14.40 10.94 12.61
C LEU A 26 13.53 10.83 13.88
N HIS A 27 13.17 9.61 14.28
CA HIS A 27 12.36 9.34 15.46
C HIS A 27 13.03 9.83 16.75
N LYS A 28 14.36 9.74 16.84
CA LYS A 28 15.14 10.28 17.98
C LYS A 28 15.14 11.81 18.04
N GLN A 29 15.04 12.49 16.90
CA GLN A 29 14.96 13.96 16.85
C GLN A 29 13.56 14.43 17.22
N GLU A 30 12.56 13.79 16.62
CA GLU A 30 11.15 14.05 16.88
C GLU A 30 10.36 12.77 16.62
N PRO A 31 9.59 12.27 17.60
CA PRO A 31 8.91 10.98 17.49
C PRO A 31 8.07 10.86 16.21
N LEU A 32 8.16 9.69 15.60
CA LEU A 32 7.33 9.26 14.49
C LEU A 32 6.27 8.28 15.00
N ASP A 33 5.03 8.48 14.58
CA ASP A 33 3.90 7.62 14.93
C ASP A 33 3.84 6.37 14.06
N LEU A 34 4.22 6.52 12.79
CA LEU A 34 4.05 5.51 11.75
C LEU A 34 5.12 5.65 10.65
N LEU A 35 5.52 4.51 10.09
CA LEU A 35 6.22 4.42 8.81
C LEU A 35 5.33 3.73 7.77
N LEU A 36 5.19 4.34 6.60
CA LEU A 36 4.51 3.79 5.44
C LEU A 36 5.52 3.44 4.35
N ILE A 37 5.57 2.18 3.89
CA ILE A 37 6.40 1.73 2.77
C ILE A 37 5.50 1.42 1.57
N LEU A 38 5.77 2.07 0.45
CA LEU A 38 4.90 2.08 -0.73
C LEU A 38 5.18 0.94 -1.72
N GLY A 39 5.98 -0.05 -1.32
CA GLY A 39 6.15 -1.33 -2.00
C GLY A 39 7.57 -1.65 -2.41
N ASP A 40 7.68 -2.69 -3.23
CA ASP A 40 8.94 -3.40 -3.48
C ASP A 40 9.67 -3.73 -2.16
N PHE A 41 8.90 -4.15 -1.15
CA PHE A 41 9.38 -4.42 0.20
C PHE A 41 10.36 -5.60 0.23
N GLN A 42 10.14 -6.60 -0.62
CA GLN A 42 10.98 -7.81 -0.72
C GLN A 42 11.04 -8.58 0.60
N SER A 43 9.87 -9.03 1.09
CA SER A 43 9.72 -9.83 2.33
C SER A 43 10.25 -11.27 2.21
N ILE A 44 11.49 -11.44 1.78
CA ILE A 44 12.14 -12.74 1.55
C ILE A 44 12.54 -13.37 2.90
N ARG A 45 11.93 -14.52 3.25
CA ARG A 45 12.19 -15.22 4.52
C ARG A 45 13.39 -16.17 4.42
N SER A 46 13.46 -16.91 3.32
CA SER A 46 14.53 -17.88 3.02
C SER A 46 14.87 -17.85 1.53
N LYS A 47 15.89 -18.62 1.12
CA LYS A 47 16.25 -18.77 -0.31
C LYS A 47 15.12 -19.37 -1.14
N ASP A 48 14.20 -20.12 -0.53
CA ASP A 48 13.08 -20.76 -1.23
C ASP A 48 12.08 -19.74 -1.76
N ASP A 49 12.01 -18.56 -1.16
CA ASP A 49 11.13 -17.47 -1.60
C ASP A 49 11.64 -16.81 -2.89
N LEU A 50 12.94 -16.91 -3.22
CA LEU A 50 13.56 -16.25 -4.37
C LEU A 50 12.95 -16.67 -5.73
N VAL A 51 12.37 -17.87 -5.80
CA VAL A 51 11.69 -18.37 -7.00
C VAL A 51 10.44 -17.56 -7.34
N SER A 52 9.89 -16.85 -6.36
CA SER A 52 8.69 -16.01 -6.48
C SER A 52 9.00 -14.52 -6.62
N LEU A 53 10.27 -14.14 -6.80
CA LEU A 53 10.66 -12.76 -7.07
C LEU A 53 10.69 -12.51 -8.58
N SER A 54 10.00 -11.46 -9.02
CA SER A 54 10.08 -10.96 -10.39
C SER A 54 11.32 -10.07 -10.58
N VAL A 55 12.49 -10.67 -10.40
CA VAL A 55 13.82 -10.07 -10.58
C VAL A 55 14.67 -11.09 -11.35
N PRO A 56 15.42 -10.68 -12.39
CA PRO A 56 16.32 -11.60 -13.09
C PRO A 56 17.28 -12.29 -12.12
N SER A 57 17.49 -13.61 -12.23
CA SER A 57 18.20 -14.42 -11.24
C SER A 57 19.58 -13.87 -10.85
N LYS A 58 20.33 -13.29 -11.78
CA LYS A 58 21.65 -12.67 -11.52
C LYS A 58 21.61 -11.42 -10.61
N TYR A 59 20.44 -10.82 -10.41
CA TYR A 59 20.22 -9.65 -9.55
C TYR A 59 19.44 -9.99 -8.28
N GLN A 60 19.02 -11.25 -8.12
CA GLN A 60 18.34 -11.68 -6.91
C GLN A 60 19.31 -11.69 -5.73
N ARG A 61 18.83 -11.17 -4.60
CA ARG A 61 19.54 -11.15 -3.31
C ARG A 61 18.51 -11.28 -2.20
N MET A 62 18.93 -11.80 -1.05
CA MET A 62 18.06 -11.98 0.13
C MET A 62 17.53 -10.67 0.69
N GLY A 63 18.27 -9.56 0.54
CA GLY A 63 17.98 -8.32 1.26
C GLY A 63 18.05 -8.52 2.78
N ASP A 64 17.44 -7.59 3.51
CA ASP A 64 17.55 -7.53 4.97
C ASP A 64 16.40 -8.22 5.72
N PHE A 65 15.25 -8.44 5.08
CA PHE A 65 14.00 -8.83 5.76
C PHE A 65 14.10 -10.10 6.61
N HIS A 66 14.83 -11.11 6.13
CA HIS A 66 15.04 -12.36 6.88
C HIS A 66 15.58 -12.15 8.30
N GLN A 67 16.30 -11.05 8.58
CA GLN A 67 16.78 -10.73 9.93
C GLN A 67 15.60 -10.41 10.87
N TYR A 68 14.67 -9.57 10.40
CA TYR A 68 13.45 -9.17 11.13
C TYR A 68 12.45 -10.31 11.26
N TYR A 69 12.40 -11.21 10.27
CA TYR A 69 11.51 -12.37 10.32
C TYR A 69 11.94 -13.41 11.37
N ASN A 70 13.25 -13.60 11.53
CA ASN A 70 13.83 -14.66 12.37
C ASN A 70 14.08 -14.22 13.82
N ASP A 71 14.11 -12.92 14.12
CA ASP A 71 14.39 -12.39 15.45
C ASP A 71 13.27 -11.45 15.91
N ASP A 72 12.50 -11.89 16.91
CA ASP A 72 11.35 -11.15 17.43
C ASP A 72 11.76 -9.88 18.22
N GLU A 73 13.05 -9.74 18.57
CA GLU A 73 13.59 -8.52 19.18
C GLU A 73 14.08 -7.50 18.14
N PHE A 74 14.33 -7.95 16.90
CA PHE A 74 14.79 -7.09 15.82
C PHE A 74 13.62 -6.41 15.12
N LYS A 75 13.29 -5.17 15.56
CA LYS A 75 12.09 -4.44 15.13
C LYS A 75 12.34 -2.97 14.82
N PRO A 76 11.53 -2.34 13.93
CA PRO A 76 11.61 -0.91 13.64
C PRO A 76 11.20 -0.04 14.85
N PRO A 77 11.61 1.24 14.87
CA PRO A 77 11.38 2.15 15.99
C PRO A 77 9.91 2.56 16.18
N CYS A 78 9.07 2.38 15.17
CA CYS A 78 7.63 2.64 15.21
C CYS A 78 6.90 1.61 14.34
N MET A 79 5.57 1.58 14.41
CA MET A 79 4.76 0.72 13.55
C MET A 79 5.11 0.99 12.08
N THR A 80 5.34 -0.07 11.32
CA THR A 80 5.63 0.00 9.89
C THR A 80 4.52 -0.72 9.13
N ILE A 81 3.82 -0.01 8.26
CA ILE A 81 2.78 -0.56 7.40
C ILE A 81 3.26 -0.50 5.96
N PHE A 82 3.08 -1.56 5.20
CA PHE A 82 3.49 -1.60 3.80
C PHE A 82 2.45 -2.24 2.88
N ILE A 83 2.49 -1.83 1.62
CA ILE A 83 1.79 -2.47 0.49
C ILE A 83 2.81 -3.21 -0.38
N GLY A 84 2.35 -4.14 -1.22
CA GLY A 84 3.21 -4.84 -2.17
C GLY A 84 3.46 -4.00 -3.44
N GLY A 85 4.66 -4.11 -4.01
CA GLY A 85 5.01 -3.64 -5.35
C GLY A 85 5.08 -4.76 -6.37
N ASN A 86 5.99 -4.64 -7.34
CA ASN A 86 6.20 -5.65 -8.40
C ASN A 86 7.44 -6.53 -8.18
N HIS A 87 8.30 -6.18 -7.21
CA HIS A 87 9.46 -6.94 -6.81
C HIS A 87 9.24 -7.57 -5.42
N GLU A 88 8.20 -8.38 -5.28
CA GLU A 88 7.85 -8.97 -4.00
C GLU A 88 8.18 -10.46 -3.88
N SER A 89 8.33 -10.91 -2.64
CA SER A 89 8.27 -12.33 -2.28
C SER A 89 6.81 -12.79 -2.33
N MET A 90 6.30 -13.13 -3.52
CA MET A 90 4.90 -13.53 -3.64
C MET A 90 4.60 -14.84 -2.92
N ARG A 91 5.59 -15.72 -2.76
CA ARG A 91 5.49 -16.93 -1.92
C ARG A 91 5.32 -16.61 -0.43
N HIS A 92 5.65 -15.40 0.01
CA HIS A 92 5.30 -14.94 1.36
C HIS A 92 3.96 -14.19 1.34
N LEU A 93 3.83 -13.15 0.51
CA LEU A 93 2.66 -12.25 0.56
C LEU A 93 1.34 -12.95 0.20
N MET A 94 1.36 -14.00 -0.63
CA MET A 94 0.15 -14.78 -0.94
C MET A 94 -0.46 -15.49 0.28
N LEU A 95 0.31 -15.71 1.34
CA LEU A 95 -0.19 -16.32 2.57
C LEU A 95 -0.98 -15.33 3.45
N LEU A 96 -0.90 -14.03 3.14
CA LEU A 96 -1.52 -12.93 3.88
C LEU A 96 -2.38 -12.04 2.95
N PRO A 97 -3.35 -12.60 2.19
CA PRO A 97 -4.11 -11.84 1.20
C PRO A 97 -4.94 -10.69 1.80
N HIS A 98 -5.33 -10.81 3.07
CA HIS A 98 -6.10 -9.82 3.83
C HIS A 98 -5.23 -8.97 4.79
N GLY A 99 -3.91 -9.10 4.67
CA GLY A 99 -2.93 -8.45 5.54
C GLY A 99 -2.58 -9.28 6.78
N GLY A 100 -1.53 -8.85 7.47
CA GLY A 100 -1.01 -9.55 8.64
C GLY A 100 0.37 -9.05 9.06
N PHE A 101 0.77 -9.40 10.27
CA PHE A 101 2.11 -9.11 10.77
C PHE A 101 3.13 -10.04 10.11
N VAL A 102 4.13 -9.45 9.46
CA VAL A 102 5.25 -10.17 8.82
C VAL A 102 6.50 -10.16 9.70
N ALA A 103 6.55 -9.29 10.70
CA ALA A 103 7.56 -9.21 11.75
C ALA A 103 7.00 -8.35 12.90
N PRO A 104 7.64 -8.30 14.09
CA PRO A 104 7.25 -7.36 15.13
C PRO A 104 7.26 -5.92 14.60
N ASN A 105 6.17 -5.18 14.82
CA ASN A 105 5.95 -3.81 14.30
C ASN A 105 6.01 -3.67 12.77
N ILE A 106 5.86 -4.75 11.99
CA ILE A 106 5.77 -4.68 10.53
C ILE A 106 4.50 -5.39 10.07
N TYR A 107 3.56 -4.62 9.51
CA TYR A 107 2.26 -5.08 9.05
C TYR A 107 2.11 -4.92 7.53
N TYR A 108 1.77 -6.02 6.85
CA TYR A 108 1.40 -6.02 5.45
C TYR A 108 -0.08 -5.72 5.29
N MET A 109 -0.45 -4.83 4.36
CA MET A 109 -1.85 -4.50 4.08
C MET A 109 -2.62 -5.60 3.35
N GLY A 110 -1.99 -6.63 2.78
CA GLY A 110 -2.68 -7.57 1.89
C GLY A 110 -2.81 -7.03 0.47
N TYR A 111 -3.61 -7.69 -0.38
CA TYR A 111 -3.82 -7.22 -1.75
C TYR A 111 -4.52 -5.86 -1.80
N SER A 112 -5.53 -5.68 -0.96
CA SER A 112 -6.10 -4.38 -0.62
C SER A 112 -6.69 -4.43 0.78
N ASN A 113 -6.66 -3.29 1.47
CA ASN A 113 -7.24 -3.18 2.81
C ASN A 113 -7.48 -1.72 3.20
N VAL A 114 -8.36 -1.51 4.18
CA VAL A 114 -8.52 -0.22 4.88
C VAL A 114 -8.44 -0.48 6.38
N ILE A 115 -7.56 0.27 7.03
CA ILE A 115 -7.34 0.18 8.47
C ILE A 115 -7.39 1.55 9.12
N TRP A 116 -7.61 1.56 10.42
CA TRP A 116 -7.46 2.71 11.29
C TRP A 116 -6.28 2.51 12.24
N TYR A 117 -5.45 3.54 12.37
CA TYR A 117 -4.34 3.57 13.31
C TYR A 117 -4.12 5.01 13.76
N ARG A 118 -4.09 5.25 15.09
CA ARG A 118 -3.91 6.59 15.70
C ARG A 118 -4.83 7.67 15.12
N GLY A 119 -6.12 7.36 14.98
CA GLY A 119 -7.12 8.29 14.44
C GLY A 119 -7.03 8.51 12.92
N THR A 120 -6.12 7.84 12.21
CA THR A 120 -5.98 7.97 10.75
C THR A 120 -6.50 6.74 10.04
N ARG A 121 -7.34 6.98 9.04
CA ARG A 121 -7.91 5.97 8.13
C ARG A 121 -7.05 5.83 6.88
N ILE A 122 -6.48 4.66 6.67
CA ILE A 122 -5.47 4.37 5.66
C ILE A 122 -5.96 3.25 4.76
N ALA A 123 -6.09 3.52 3.47
CA ALA A 123 -6.35 2.52 2.44
C ALA A 123 -5.05 2.11 1.74
N GLY A 124 -4.90 0.83 1.43
CA GLY A 124 -3.78 0.29 0.67
C GLY A 124 -4.25 -0.54 -0.51
N LEU A 125 -3.59 -0.36 -1.66
CA LEU A 125 -3.75 -1.17 -2.86
C LEU A 125 -2.37 -1.66 -3.32
N SER A 126 -2.12 -2.95 -3.13
CA SER A 126 -0.86 -3.60 -3.50
C SER A 126 -0.82 -3.92 -4.99
N GLY A 127 0.38 -3.89 -5.55
CA GLY A 127 0.67 -4.34 -6.91
C GLY A 127 0.68 -3.25 -7.96
N ILE A 128 0.71 -3.67 -9.23
CA ILE A 128 0.67 -2.76 -10.38
C ILE A 128 -0.44 -3.12 -11.36
N TRP A 129 -0.92 -2.12 -12.07
CA TRP A 129 -1.96 -2.27 -13.08
C TRP A 129 -1.44 -2.99 -14.33
N LYS A 130 -2.18 -4.04 -14.73
CA LYS A 130 -2.13 -4.64 -16.07
C LYS A 130 -3.52 -5.08 -16.51
N HIS A 131 -4.02 -4.45 -17.58
CA HIS A 131 -5.39 -4.66 -18.07
C HIS A 131 -5.72 -6.14 -18.35
N TRP A 132 -4.76 -6.92 -18.86
CA TRP A 132 -5.00 -8.32 -19.26
C TRP A 132 -5.15 -9.29 -18.08
N ASP A 133 -4.73 -8.91 -16.86
CA ASP A 133 -4.87 -9.75 -15.67
C ASP A 133 -5.98 -9.25 -14.72
N TYR A 134 -6.51 -8.04 -14.92
CA TYR A 134 -7.44 -7.40 -13.99
C TYR A 134 -8.69 -8.23 -13.68
N GLU A 135 -9.31 -8.82 -14.69
CA GLU A 135 -10.52 -9.66 -14.56
C GLU A 135 -10.20 -11.15 -14.34
N ARG A 136 -8.92 -11.52 -14.23
CA ARG A 136 -8.52 -12.92 -14.07
C ARG A 136 -8.41 -13.30 -12.60
N GLN A 137 -8.71 -14.55 -12.28
CA GLN A 137 -8.36 -15.09 -10.98
C GLN A 137 -6.83 -15.19 -10.82
N ARG A 138 -6.33 -14.97 -9.61
CA ARG A 138 -4.92 -15.26 -9.29
C ARG A 138 -4.72 -16.78 -9.23
N PRO A 139 -3.59 -17.30 -9.75
CA PRO A 139 -3.19 -18.69 -9.55
C PRO A 139 -3.21 -19.07 -8.06
N SER A 140 -3.68 -20.28 -7.76
CA SER A 140 -3.68 -20.80 -6.39
C SER A 140 -2.27 -21.20 -5.93
N TRP A 141 -2.06 -21.28 -4.61
CA TRP A 141 -0.80 -21.78 -4.05
C TRP A 141 -0.49 -23.20 -4.54
N GLN A 142 -1.47 -24.11 -4.54
CA GLN A 142 -1.23 -25.50 -4.95
C GLN A 142 -0.84 -25.60 -6.43
N GLU A 143 -1.42 -24.78 -7.31
CA GLU A 143 -1.02 -24.72 -8.73
C GLU A 143 0.45 -24.30 -8.89
N LEU A 144 0.88 -23.29 -8.12
CA LEU A 144 2.23 -22.74 -8.21
C LEU A 144 3.27 -23.71 -7.64
N GLU A 145 3.01 -24.27 -6.46
CA GLU A 145 3.94 -25.15 -5.75
C GLU A 145 4.05 -26.51 -6.44
N ASN A 146 2.93 -27.19 -6.71
CA ASN A 146 2.96 -28.52 -7.33
C ASN A 146 3.45 -28.47 -8.78
N GLY A 147 3.18 -27.38 -9.48
CA GLY A 147 3.59 -27.19 -10.87
C GLY A 147 4.97 -26.56 -11.04
N ASN A 148 5.66 -26.18 -9.95
CA ASN A 148 6.90 -25.39 -9.98
C ASN A 148 6.80 -24.15 -10.90
N GLN A 149 5.68 -23.42 -10.82
CA GLN A 149 5.33 -22.35 -11.77
C GLN A 149 5.58 -20.94 -11.24
N TRP A 150 6.15 -20.80 -10.03
CA TRP A 150 6.40 -19.51 -9.39
C TRP A 150 7.07 -18.49 -10.30
N SER A 151 8.23 -18.83 -10.86
CA SER A 151 9.01 -17.90 -11.71
C SER A 151 8.30 -17.55 -13.02
N ARG A 152 7.48 -18.46 -13.55
CA ARG A 152 6.73 -18.26 -14.80
C ARG A 152 5.51 -17.36 -14.59
N LYS A 153 4.81 -17.53 -13.47
CA LYS A 153 3.53 -16.85 -13.17
C LYS A 153 3.65 -15.67 -12.22
N VAL A 154 4.82 -15.41 -11.65
CA VAL A 154 5.04 -14.34 -10.64
C VAL A 154 4.44 -12.99 -11.05
N LYS A 155 4.52 -12.64 -12.34
CA LYS A 155 3.96 -11.38 -12.85
C LYS A 155 2.47 -11.27 -12.60
N GLU A 156 1.75 -12.36 -12.84
CA GLU A 156 0.31 -12.42 -12.63
C GLU A 156 -0.05 -12.22 -11.16
N LEU A 157 0.82 -12.59 -10.21
CA LEU A 157 0.51 -12.57 -8.78
C LEU A 157 0.43 -11.16 -8.20
N TYR A 158 1.35 -10.28 -8.59
CA TYR A 158 1.39 -8.89 -8.10
C TYR A 158 0.59 -7.91 -8.96
N HIS A 159 -0.02 -8.35 -10.07
CA HIS A 159 -0.93 -7.49 -10.81
C HIS A 159 -2.24 -7.26 -10.00
N ILE A 160 -2.76 -6.04 -10.06
CA ILE A 160 -4.02 -5.67 -9.40
C ILE A 160 -5.18 -6.46 -10.02
N ARG A 161 -6.13 -6.91 -9.20
CA ARG A 161 -7.38 -7.57 -9.61
C ARG A 161 -8.59 -6.72 -9.33
N ASN A 162 -9.65 -6.96 -10.09
CA ASN A 162 -10.95 -6.33 -9.89
C ASN A 162 -11.49 -6.58 -8.47
N ASP A 163 -11.26 -7.78 -7.92
CA ASP A 163 -11.70 -8.13 -6.57
C ASP A 163 -10.92 -7.40 -5.46
N ASP A 164 -9.71 -6.91 -5.73
CA ASP A 164 -8.98 -6.07 -4.77
C ASP A 164 -9.54 -4.64 -4.74
N VAL A 165 -10.04 -4.17 -5.88
CA VAL A 165 -10.40 -2.76 -6.09
C VAL A 165 -11.88 -2.51 -5.82
N LYS A 166 -12.76 -3.46 -6.14
CA LYS A 166 -14.21 -3.36 -5.92
C LYS A 166 -14.58 -2.87 -4.51
N PRO A 167 -14.04 -3.43 -3.40
CA PRO A 167 -14.41 -2.98 -2.07
C PRO A 167 -13.99 -1.53 -1.79
N LEU A 168 -12.87 -1.09 -2.36
CA LEU A 168 -12.41 0.30 -2.25
C LEU A 168 -13.35 1.27 -2.98
N PHE A 169 -13.89 0.89 -4.15
CA PHE A 169 -14.90 1.67 -4.87
C PHE A 169 -16.28 1.71 -4.18
N GLN A 170 -16.51 0.97 -3.10
CA GLN A 170 -17.78 1.03 -2.37
C GLN A 170 -17.72 1.98 -1.17
N LEU A 171 -16.52 2.44 -0.79
CA LEU A 171 -16.33 3.30 0.38
C LEU A 171 -16.99 4.67 0.18
N GLN A 172 -17.70 5.12 1.21
CA GLN A 172 -18.40 6.40 1.25
C GLN A 172 -17.82 7.34 2.28
N LYS A 173 -17.30 6.82 3.39
CA LYS A 173 -16.70 7.66 4.42
C LYS A 173 -15.36 8.25 3.94
N PRO A 174 -14.96 9.45 4.39
CA PRO A 174 -13.67 10.04 4.05
C PRO A 174 -12.48 9.13 4.38
N ILE A 175 -11.41 9.27 3.61
CA ILE A 175 -10.15 8.54 3.80
C ILE A 175 -9.02 9.56 3.89
N HIS A 176 -8.15 9.39 4.87
CA HIS A 176 -7.04 10.32 5.09
C HIS A 176 -5.89 10.03 4.11
N ILE A 177 -5.53 8.75 3.97
CA ILE A 177 -4.37 8.32 3.18
C ILE A 177 -4.77 7.14 2.29
N VAL A 178 -4.41 7.22 1.01
CA VAL A 178 -4.42 6.07 0.10
C VAL A 178 -2.99 5.76 -0.35
N MET A 179 -2.57 4.50 -0.24
CA MET A 179 -1.28 3.99 -0.69
C MET A 179 -1.47 3.13 -1.94
N SER A 180 -0.76 3.44 -3.02
CA SER A 180 -0.65 2.56 -4.20
C SER A 180 0.79 2.50 -4.68
N HIS A 181 1.26 1.35 -5.16
CA HIS A 181 2.65 1.25 -5.63
C HIS A 181 2.86 2.05 -6.92
N ASP A 182 2.07 1.77 -7.96
CA ASP A 182 2.06 2.57 -9.18
C ASP A 182 1.24 3.85 -9.02
N TRP A 183 1.54 4.82 -9.87
CA TRP A 183 0.89 6.13 -9.81
C TRP A 183 -0.50 6.06 -10.45
N PRO A 184 -1.50 6.78 -9.94
CA PRO A 184 -2.71 7.08 -10.72
C PRO A 184 -2.33 7.84 -11.99
N ASN A 185 -2.76 7.40 -13.16
CA ASN A 185 -2.21 7.94 -14.42
C ASN A 185 -2.46 9.43 -14.68
N GLY A 186 -3.47 10.04 -14.06
CA GLY A 186 -3.77 11.47 -14.18
C GLY A 186 -2.88 12.39 -13.34
N VAL A 187 -2.25 11.91 -12.27
CA VAL A 187 -1.55 12.80 -11.29
C VAL A 187 -0.37 13.54 -11.90
N ALA A 188 0.26 12.99 -12.94
CA ALA A 188 1.38 13.62 -13.62
C ALA A 188 1.01 14.95 -14.30
N TYR A 189 -0.27 15.20 -14.58
CA TYR A 189 -0.74 16.45 -15.19
C TYR A 189 -1.10 17.53 -14.18
N HIS A 190 -1.07 17.22 -12.88
CA HIS A 190 -1.38 18.14 -11.77
C HIS A 190 -0.14 18.62 -11.00
N GLY A 191 1.06 18.36 -11.53
CA GLY A 191 2.33 18.82 -10.98
C GLY A 191 3.26 19.39 -12.06
N ASP A 192 4.57 19.44 -11.77
CA ASP A 192 5.57 19.98 -12.70
C ASP A 192 5.98 18.94 -13.76
N LEU A 193 5.16 18.82 -14.80
CA LEU A 193 5.38 17.89 -15.92
C LEU A 193 6.71 18.16 -16.65
N GLN A 194 7.12 19.42 -16.77
CA GLN A 194 8.36 19.79 -17.44
C GLN A 194 9.57 19.23 -16.68
N ARG A 195 9.62 19.42 -15.37
CA ARG A 195 10.67 18.87 -14.51
C ARG A 195 10.65 17.35 -14.48
N LEU A 196 9.47 16.72 -14.49
CA LEU A 196 9.36 15.26 -14.57
C LEU A 196 10.02 14.73 -15.85
N ILE A 197 9.70 15.32 -17.01
CA ILE A 197 10.27 14.91 -18.30
C ILE A 197 11.77 15.23 -18.37
N GLN A 198 12.24 16.35 -17.79
CA GLN A 198 13.67 16.65 -17.70
C GLN A 198 14.42 15.57 -16.92
N ASN A 199 13.87 15.12 -15.78
CA ASN A 199 14.47 14.08 -14.95
C ASN A 199 14.33 12.67 -15.57
N LYS A 200 13.23 12.42 -16.29
CA LYS A 200 12.86 11.11 -16.86
C LYS A 200 12.37 11.27 -18.31
N PRO A 201 13.27 11.55 -19.27
CA PRO A 201 12.87 11.83 -20.66
C PRO A 201 12.09 10.70 -21.33
N PHE A 202 12.32 9.46 -20.90
CA PHE A 202 11.65 8.27 -21.42
C PHE A 202 10.15 8.20 -21.08
N PHE A 203 9.66 8.96 -20.09
CA PHE A 203 8.22 9.06 -19.82
C PHE A 203 7.46 9.87 -20.87
N LYS A 204 8.14 10.62 -21.74
CA LYS A 204 7.49 11.51 -22.72
C LYS A 204 6.44 10.78 -23.57
N LYS A 205 6.73 9.56 -24.03
CA LYS A 205 5.80 8.77 -24.85
C LYS A 205 4.55 8.37 -24.06
N ASP A 206 4.75 7.85 -22.85
CA ASP A 206 3.65 7.36 -22.01
C ASP A 206 2.78 8.50 -21.47
N LEU A 207 3.38 9.67 -21.22
CA LEU A 207 2.67 10.90 -20.88
C LEU A 207 1.86 11.45 -22.07
N GLN A 208 2.36 11.32 -23.30
CA GLN A 208 1.60 11.72 -24.49
C GLN A 208 0.42 10.78 -24.77
N SER A 209 0.56 9.49 -24.47
CA SER A 209 -0.51 8.49 -24.65
C SER A 209 -1.42 8.30 -23.43
N ARG A 210 -1.21 9.05 -22.33
CA ARG A 210 -1.92 8.92 -21.04
C ARG A 210 -1.83 7.52 -20.40
N GLN A 211 -0.70 6.84 -20.60
CA GLN A 211 -0.44 5.46 -20.16
C GLN A 211 0.55 5.36 -18.97
N LEU A 212 1.12 6.49 -18.51
CA LEU A 212 2.02 6.48 -17.36
C LEU A 212 1.21 6.25 -16.08
N GLY A 213 1.18 5.02 -15.58
CA GLY A 213 0.52 4.65 -14.32
C GLY A 213 -0.77 3.84 -14.51
N SER A 214 -1.60 3.82 -13.47
CA SER A 214 -2.81 3.02 -13.34
C SER A 214 -4.06 3.88 -13.56
N PRO A 215 -4.90 3.55 -14.57
CA PRO A 215 -6.19 4.19 -14.77
C PRO A 215 -7.20 3.82 -13.68
N VAL A 216 -7.08 2.63 -13.08
CA VAL A 216 -7.97 2.22 -11.99
C VAL A 216 -7.66 3.00 -10.71
N SER A 217 -6.39 3.21 -10.40
CA SER A 217 -5.97 4.05 -9.28
C SER A 217 -6.42 5.51 -9.50
N TRP A 218 -6.47 6.00 -10.75
CA TRP A 218 -6.99 7.33 -11.06
C TRP A 218 -8.49 7.45 -10.80
N ASN A 219 -9.27 6.45 -11.18
CA ASN A 219 -10.69 6.41 -10.87
C ASN A 219 -10.93 6.34 -9.35
N LEU A 220 -10.15 5.53 -8.62
CA LEU A 220 -10.20 5.49 -7.15
C LEU A 220 -9.86 6.84 -6.53
N LEU A 221 -8.82 7.53 -7.01
CA LEU A 221 -8.43 8.85 -6.50
C LEU A 221 -9.57 9.86 -6.64
N ARG A 222 -10.21 9.91 -7.82
CA ARG A 222 -11.32 10.83 -8.09
C ARG A 222 -12.57 10.53 -7.27
N GLN A 223 -12.83 9.25 -6.98
CA GLN A 223 -13.97 8.87 -6.16
C GLN A 223 -13.74 9.10 -4.66
N LEU A 224 -12.59 8.64 -4.15
CA LEU A 224 -12.30 8.65 -2.71
C LEU A 224 -11.84 10.03 -2.21
N LYS A 225 -11.29 10.85 -3.11
CA LYS A 225 -10.82 12.22 -2.84
C LYS A 225 -10.00 12.34 -1.54
N PRO A 226 -9.01 11.46 -1.27
CA PRO A 226 -8.34 11.41 0.03
C PRO A 226 -7.50 12.66 0.29
N ASN A 227 -7.15 12.96 1.54
CA ASN A 227 -6.23 14.07 1.82
C ASN A 227 -4.85 13.83 1.19
N TRP A 228 -4.37 12.58 1.27
CA TRP A 228 -3.09 12.15 0.72
C TRP A 228 -3.24 10.94 -0.19
N TRP A 229 -2.59 10.99 -1.36
CA TRP A 229 -2.32 9.83 -2.19
C TRP A 229 -0.81 9.62 -2.31
N LEU A 230 -0.33 8.47 -1.85
CA LEU A 230 1.09 8.16 -1.73
C LEU A 230 1.48 7.04 -2.72
N SER A 231 2.49 7.27 -3.56
CA SER A 231 2.96 6.28 -4.54
C SER A 231 4.47 6.15 -4.71
N ALA A 232 4.92 5.12 -5.44
CA ALA A 232 6.33 4.84 -5.68
C ALA A 232 6.57 4.38 -7.13
N HIS A 233 7.28 3.26 -7.33
CA HIS A 233 7.52 2.55 -8.60
C HIS A 233 8.38 3.27 -9.65
N LEU A 234 8.07 4.53 -9.98
CA LEU A 234 8.71 5.29 -11.05
C LEU A 234 10.10 5.83 -10.71
N HIS A 235 10.56 5.62 -9.46
CA HIS A 235 11.89 6.00 -8.97
C HIS A 235 12.21 7.47 -9.24
N VAL A 236 11.29 8.34 -8.83
CA VAL A 236 11.43 9.80 -8.89
C VAL A 236 10.52 10.41 -7.84
N ARG A 237 11.04 11.40 -7.11
CA ARG A 237 10.17 12.21 -6.27
C ARG A 237 9.30 13.11 -7.14
N TYR A 238 8.01 13.11 -6.87
CA TYR A 238 7.07 13.99 -7.55
C TYR A 238 5.94 14.39 -6.62
N GLU A 239 5.44 15.61 -6.80
CA GLU A 239 4.29 16.12 -6.05
C GLU A 239 3.30 16.73 -7.04
N ALA A 240 2.02 16.56 -6.72
CA ALA A 240 0.92 17.15 -7.44
C ALA A 240 -0.22 17.50 -6.48
N LEU A 241 -1.04 18.48 -6.86
CA LEU A 241 -2.22 18.87 -6.11
C LEU A 241 -3.45 18.68 -7.00
N ILE A 242 -4.28 17.71 -6.64
CA ILE A 242 -5.50 17.39 -7.38
C ILE A 242 -6.65 18.13 -6.73
N LYS A 243 -7.35 18.96 -7.49
CA LYS A 243 -8.50 19.74 -7.03
C LYS A 243 -9.77 19.07 -7.51
N HIS A 244 -10.62 18.66 -6.58
CA HIS A 244 -11.93 18.08 -6.87
C HIS A 244 -12.98 19.19 -7.01
N GLY A 245 -13.93 19.03 -7.94
CA GLY A 245 -15.08 19.96 -8.08
C GLY A 245 -14.91 21.14 -9.06
N LYS A 246 -13.80 21.27 -9.79
CA LYS A 246 -13.72 22.23 -10.91
C LYS A 246 -13.75 21.49 -12.25
N ARG A 247 -14.69 21.87 -13.12
CA ARG A 247 -14.66 21.58 -14.57
C ARG A 247 -13.30 21.98 -15.13
N ASN A 248 -12.40 21.02 -15.33
CA ASN A 248 -11.22 21.23 -16.14
C ASN A 248 -11.67 21.20 -17.61
N ASN A 249 -11.53 22.30 -18.34
CA ASN A 249 -11.93 22.40 -19.76
C ASN A 249 -11.15 21.42 -20.68
N ASP A 250 -10.07 20.82 -20.19
CA ASP A 250 -9.25 19.82 -20.91
C ASP A 250 -9.56 18.36 -20.52
N GLU A 251 -10.54 18.14 -19.63
CA GLU A 251 -11.00 16.83 -19.20
C GLU A 251 -12.40 16.56 -19.75
N LEU A 252 -12.45 15.84 -20.88
CA LEU A 252 -13.67 15.23 -21.38
C LEU A 252 -14.04 14.05 -20.46
N GLU A 253 -14.67 14.30 -19.32
CA GLU A 253 -15.57 13.36 -18.65
C GLU A 253 -16.37 14.04 -17.52
N LEU A 254 -17.62 13.57 -17.37
CA LEU A 254 -18.74 14.20 -16.68
C LEU A 254 -18.64 14.05 -15.15
N ASP A 255 -18.23 15.09 -14.44
CA ASP A 255 -18.67 15.31 -13.06
C ASP A 255 -19.87 16.27 -13.10
N LEU A 256 -21.07 15.68 -13.06
CA LEU A 256 -22.33 16.40 -12.84
C LEU A 256 -22.77 16.17 -11.39
N SER A 257 -22.29 17.03 -10.50
CA SER A 257 -22.95 17.29 -9.22
C SER A 257 -22.94 18.81 -9.00
N GLU A 258 -24.11 19.43 -9.09
CA GLU A 258 -24.36 20.87 -8.90
C GLU A 258 -24.50 21.25 -7.42
N ASP A 259 -23.75 20.60 -6.53
CA ASP A 259 -23.72 20.99 -5.12
C ASP A 259 -22.45 21.79 -4.85
N GLU A 260 -22.60 22.91 -4.14
CA GLU A 260 -21.52 23.77 -3.65
C GLU A 260 -20.62 23.00 -2.65
N GLU A 261 -19.85 22.03 -3.13
CA GLU A 261 -18.86 21.32 -2.33
C GLU A 261 -17.68 22.25 -2.05
N ILE A 262 -17.28 22.31 -0.78
CA ILE A 262 -15.99 22.85 -0.36
C ILE A 262 -14.91 22.22 -1.28
N PRO A 263 -14.03 23.01 -1.91
CA PRO A 263 -12.99 22.45 -2.77
C PRO A 263 -12.17 21.43 -2.00
N GLN A 264 -12.38 20.14 -2.30
CA GLN A 264 -11.60 19.07 -1.73
C GLN A 264 -10.31 18.95 -2.54
N GLU A 265 -9.18 18.82 -1.85
CA GLU A 265 -7.89 18.69 -2.50
C GLU A 265 -7.21 17.40 -2.03
N THR A 266 -6.55 16.71 -2.97
CA THR A 266 -5.68 15.57 -2.67
C THR A 266 -4.24 15.96 -2.93
N HIS A 267 -3.40 15.83 -1.91
CA HIS A 267 -1.96 15.93 -2.03
C HIS A 267 -1.40 14.60 -2.53
N PHE A 268 -0.83 14.61 -3.73
CA PHE A 268 -0.11 13.47 -4.25
C PHE A 268 1.38 13.59 -3.95
N LEU A 269 1.97 12.55 -3.37
CA LEU A 269 3.41 12.42 -3.16
C LEU A 269 3.89 11.08 -3.71
N ALA A 270 4.87 11.14 -4.60
CA ALA A 270 5.63 9.98 -5.01
C ALA A 270 7.09 10.09 -4.59
N LEU A 271 7.69 8.96 -4.24
CA LEU A 271 9.07 8.88 -3.75
C LEU A 271 9.93 7.93 -4.57
N ASP A 272 11.24 8.15 -4.50
CA ASP A 272 12.25 7.32 -5.15
C ASP A 272 12.55 6.05 -4.32
N LYS A 273 13.47 5.23 -4.80
CA LYS A 273 14.01 4.08 -4.04
C LYS A 273 15.17 4.45 -3.14
N CYS A 274 15.39 3.64 -2.10
CA CYS A 274 16.48 3.79 -1.14
C CYS A 274 17.86 3.66 -1.80
N LEU A 275 18.39 4.78 -2.31
CA LEU A 275 19.72 4.90 -2.90
C LEU A 275 20.37 6.22 -2.49
N PRO A 276 21.72 6.28 -2.48
CA PRO A 276 22.43 7.51 -2.13
C PRO A 276 21.98 8.72 -2.96
N ARG A 277 21.79 9.86 -2.28
CA ARG A 277 21.43 11.16 -2.86
C ARG A 277 20.05 11.21 -3.55
N ARG A 278 19.21 10.19 -3.37
CA ARG A 278 17.83 10.18 -3.86
C ARG A 278 16.86 10.61 -2.76
N LYS A 279 15.66 11.05 -3.17
CA LYS A 279 14.58 11.45 -2.27
C LYS A 279 13.57 10.31 -2.14
N TRP A 280 13.85 9.41 -1.21
CA TRP A 280 13.11 8.15 -1.00
C TRP A 280 12.37 8.09 0.33
N LEU A 281 12.54 9.08 1.20
CA LEU A 281 11.88 9.18 2.51
C LEU A 281 11.49 10.62 2.80
N GLU A 282 10.22 10.85 3.13
CA GLU A 282 9.70 12.16 3.56
C GLU A 282 8.79 12.01 4.77
N VAL A 283 8.76 13.04 5.63
CA VAL A 283 7.87 13.07 6.79
C VAL A 283 6.72 14.01 6.48
N ILE A 284 5.50 13.52 6.63
CA ILE A 284 4.27 14.29 6.50
C ILE A 284 3.53 14.34 7.83
N GLU A 285 2.70 15.36 8.00
CA GLU A 285 1.75 15.43 9.09
C GLU A 285 0.34 15.24 8.54
N VAL A 286 -0.46 14.43 9.23
CA VAL A 286 -1.84 14.14 8.85
C VAL A 286 -2.74 14.40 10.04
N ASP A 287 -3.85 15.11 9.82
CA ASP A 287 -4.85 15.33 10.85
C ASP A 287 -5.45 13.99 11.29
N ALA A 288 -5.59 13.81 12.60
CA ALA A 288 -6.15 12.62 13.21
C ALA A 288 -7.59 12.86 13.65
N ASP A 289 -8.45 11.86 13.44
CA ASP A 289 -9.78 11.80 14.02
C ASP A 289 -9.68 11.34 15.49
N GLU A 290 -9.75 12.31 16.40
CA GLU A 290 -9.68 12.08 17.84
C GLU A 290 -10.92 11.34 18.38
N SER A 291 -12.00 11.24 17.60
CA SER A 291 -13.22 10.54 18.00
C SER A 291 -13.17 9.03 17.72
N HIS A 292 -12.24 8.59 16.87
CA HIS A 292 -12.10 7.18 16.53
C HIS A 292 -11.33 6.42 17.62
N GLU A 293 -11.74 5.19 17.91
CA GLU A 293 -11.15 4.36 18.99
C GLU A 293 -9.64 4.13 18.85
N SER A 294 -9.13 4.11 17.61
CA SER A 294 -7.69 3.97 17.32
C SER A 294 -6.85 5.15 17.79
N TRP A 295 -7.43 6.32 18.04
CA TRP A 295 -6.75 7.46 18.68
C TRP A 295 -6.45 7.16 20.15
N HIS A 296 -7.41 6.56 20.85
CA HIS A 296 -7.28 6.20 22.28
C HIS A 296 -6.50 4.90 22.51
N ASN A 297 -6.34 4.07 21.47
CA ASN A 297 -5.55 2.83 21.48
C ASN A 297 -4.40 2.91 20.47
N PRO A 298 -3.39 3.74 20.72
CA PRO A 298 -2.44 4.18 19.68
C PRO A 298 -1.40 3.11 19.26
N ASN A 299 -1.47 1.90 19.82
CA ASN A 299 -0.63 0.77 19.44
C ASN A 299 -1.43 -0.36 18.76
N THR A 300 -2.72 -0.14 18.51
CA THR A 300 -3.63 -1.13 17.95
C THR A 300 -4.04 -0.71 16.54
N ILE A 301 -4.01 -1.65 15.61
CA ILE A 301 -4.59 -1.49 14.28
C ILE A 301 -6.04 -1.96 14.34
N PHE A 302 -6.95 -1.19 13.76
CA PHE A 302 -8.35 -1.57 13.64
C PHE A 302 -8.67 -1.78 12.17
N MET A 303 -9.32 -2.88 11.84
CA MET A 303 -9.90 -3.09 10.52
C MET A 303 -11.03 -2.10 10.29
N ASP A 304 -11.16 -1.60 9.07
CA ASP A 304 -12.26 -0.71 8.74
C ASP A 304 -13.57 -1.50 8.49
N PRO A 305 -14.62 -1.26 9.28
CA PRO A 305 -15.86 -2.03 9.18
C PRO A 305 -16.63 -1.79 7.88
N GLU A 306 -16.44 -0.63 7.25
CA GLU A 306 -17.06 -0.34 5.96
C GLU A 306 -16.38 -1.14 4.85
N PHE A 307 -15.05 -1.10 4.77
CA PHE A 307 -14.28 -1.90 3.82
C PHE A 307 -14.56 -3.40 3.98
N VAL A 308 -14.50 -3.92 5.21
CA VAL A 308 -14.75 -5.34 5.50
C VAL A 308 -16.13 -5.76 5.00
N SER A 309 -17.16 -4.92 5.16
CA SER A 309 -18.52 -5.25 4.71
C SER A 309 -18.69 -5.34 3.19
N TYR A 310 -17.73 -4.84 2.42
CA TYR A 310 -17.71 -4.93 0.96
C TYR A 310 -16.79 -6.03 0.43
N LEU A 311 -16.11 -6.77 1.31
CA LEU A 311 -15.36 -7.95 0.90
C LEU A 311 -16.31 -9.04 0.39
N PHE A 312 -15.82 -9.82 -0.57
CA PHE A 312 -16.55 -10.97 -1.06
C PHE A 312 -16.75 -11.97 0.10
N HIS A 313 -17.97 -12.46 0.27
CA HIS A 313 -18.39 -13.29 1.41
C HIS A 313 -18.28 -12.63 2.78
N ALA A 314 -18.31 -11.30 2.91
CA ALA A 314 -18.37 -10.67 4.23
C ALA A 314 -19.57 -11.18 5.07
N LYS A 315 -19.34 -11.43 6.36
CA LYS A 315 -20.41 -11.72 7.33
C LYS A 315 -21.29 -10.50 7.54
N ASP A 316 -22.49 -10.72 8.08
CA ASP A 316 -23.36 -9.61 8.47
C ASP A 316 -22.68 -8.76 9.56
N LYS A 317 -22.89 -7.43 9.53
CA LYS A 317 -22.32 -6.52 10.54
C LYS A 317 -22.78 -6.87 11.96
N SER A 318 -23.98 -7.44 12.11
CA SER A 318 -24.49 -7.92 13.40
C SER A 318 -23.70 -9.11 13.98
N GLU A 319 -22.96 -9.83 13.15
CA GLU A 319 -22.11 -10.96 13.56
C GLU A 319 -20.68 -10.52 13.95
N ILE A 320 -20.28 -9.29 13.61
CA ILE A 320 -18.94 -8.77 13.83
C ILE A 320 -18.99 -7.62 14.83
N SER A 321 -18.63 -7.88 16.09
CA SER A 321 -18.64 -6.87 17.14
C SER A 321 -17.30 -6.20 17.41
N ASP A 322 -16.19 -6.78 16.95
CA ASP A 322 -14.84 -6.29 17.22
C ASP A 322 -14.01 -6.24 15.92
N TYR A 323 -13.53 -5.05 15.58
CA TYR A 323 -12.70 -4.82 14.40
C TYR A 323 -11.23 -4.59 14.75
N SER A 324 -10.84 -4.64 16.02
CA SER A 324 -9.44 -4.57 16.40
C SER A 324 -8.68 -5.80 15.87
N LEU A 325 -7.48 -5.56 15.35
CA LEU A 325 -6.52 -6.61 15.09
C LEU A 325 -5.83 -6.97 16.39
N PRO A 326 -5.66 -8.28 16.69
CA PRO A 326 -4.85 -8.70 17.82
C PRO A 326 -3.45 -8.08 17.73
N PRO A 327 -2.85 -7.64 18.86
CA PRO A 327 -1.49 -7.17 18.84
C PRO A 327 -0.55 -8.28 18.36
N TYR A 328 0.61 -7.88 17.85
CA TYR A 328 1.66 -8.83 17.50
C TYR A 328 1.94 -9.76 18.69
N THR A 329 1.97 -11.07 18.42
CA THR A 329 2.40 -12.09 19.38
C THR A 329 3.67 -12.75 18.87
N THR A 330 4.61 -13.03 19.76
CA THR A 330 5.91 -13.64 19.44
C THR A 330 5.74 -14.86 18.54
N GLY A 331 6.34 -14.79 17.35
CA GLY A 331 6.29 -15.84 16.34
C GLY A 331 5.05 -15.93 15.46
N ILE A 332 4.07 -15.02 15.59
CA ILE A 332 2.88 -14.99 14.72
C ILE A 332 3.22 -14.80 13.24
N GLN A 333 4.33 -14.11 12.94
CA GLN A 333 4.79 -13.92 11.57
C GLN A 333 5.21 -15.22 10.87
N ARG A 334 5.48 -16.29 11.62
CA ARG A 334 5.79 -17.63 11.10
C ARG A 334 4.53 -18.50 10.98
N LYS A 335 3.36 -17.89 11.16
CA LYS A 335 2.05 -18.52 11.16
C LYS A 335 1.07 -17.77 10.26
N GLU A 336 1.52 -17.43 9.05
CA GLU A 336 0.75 -16.63 8.09
C GLU A 336 -0.62 -17.27 7.77
N THR A 337 -0.67 -18.60 7.62
CA THR A 337 -1.92 -19.34 7.43
C THR A 337 -2.87 -19.22 8.63
N GLU A 338 -2.34 -19.18 9.86
CA GLU A 338 -3.16 -18.98 11.07
C GLU A 338 -3.76 -17.57 11.07
N GLN A 339 -2.94 -16.54 10.79
CA GLN A 339 -3.41 -15.16 10.69
C GLN A 339 -4.54 -15.02 9.65
N THR A 340 -4.34 -15.58 8.45
CA THR A 340 -5.36 -15.57 7.40
C THR A 340 -6.61 -16.35 7.81
N SER A 341 -6.45 -17.51 8.45
CA SER A 341 -7.60 -18.30 8.93
C SER A 341 -8.41 -17.54 9.98
N LEU A 342 -7.74 -16.85 10.91
CA LEU A 342 -8.39 -16.02 11.93
C LEU A 342 -9.16 -14.86 11.29
N PHE A 343 -8.57 -14.19 10.29
CA PHE A 343 -9.27 -13.14 9.54
C PHE A 343 -10.54 -13.69 8.88
N VAL A 344 -10.40 -14.79 8.14
CA VAL A 344 -11.50 -15.42 7.41
C VAL A 344 -12.61 -15.86 8.36
N GLN A 345 -12.27 -16.55 9.47
CA GLN A 345 -13.25 -16.96 10.48
C GLN A 345 -13.96 -15.78 11.14
N LYS A 346 -13.24 -14.67 11.35
CA LYS A 346 -13.79 -13.48 12.00
C LYS A 346 -14.73 -12.70 11.08
N PHE A 347 -14.36 -12.53 9.81
CA PHE A 347 -15.02 -11.56 8.92
C PHE A 347 -15.76 -12.15 7.72
N LEU A 348 -15.48 -13.38 7.31
CA LEU A 348 -16.04 -13.97 6.10
C LEU A 348 -16.90 -15.22 6.36
N SER A 349 -17.98 -15.36 5.61
CA SER A 349 -18.87 -16.52 5.55
C SER A 349 -18.33 -17.53 4.54
N VAL A 350 -17.51 -18.47 5.01
CA VAL A 350 -16.91 -19.55 4.18
C VAL A 350 -17.89 -20.70 3.96
#